data_AF-A0AAX7UUX0-F1
#
_entry.id   AF-A0AAX7UUX0-F1
#
_cell.length_a   1.000
_cell.length_b   1.000
_cell.length_c   1.000
_cell.angle_alpha   90.00
_cell.angle_beta   90.00
_cell.angle_gamma   90.00
#
_symmetry.space_group_name_H-M   'P 1'
#
loop_
_entity.id
_entity.type
_entity.pdbx_description
1 polymer ?
#
loop_
_entity_poly.entity_id
_entity_poly.type
_entity_poly.pdbx_seq_one_letter_code
_entity_poly.pdbx_strand_id
1 'polypeptide(L)'
;MSNTGHSVKCHDLTTIWDKAQQTCIPCAKTPIKPGHEITPNCGFDDDGGRHEAPTKPCKTNTFNNGSSFHCTLCSLCPFQTERPCNTTADTVCGKVPVTQRIPTTDFPVTTLAYQGPNLTPTSPPSRSHNVSRAAWAVPLAILISIVLVALSAYVFGLKRKRAKAFCRQPSYINDGFAPLTGSSNGSDVEDILCADILSAPLQTVLDNLDVLEELVILLDPESHVRKSTKHLASHCAFPSTWITYTYSMKDSKSPLKAVLEGVTCKNPDWTVGHLAKLLKQMERNDAIAALAKLKTNKTEV
;
A
#
# COMPACT_ATOMS: atom_id res chain seq x y z
N MET A 1 4.44 10.60 28.40
CA MET A 1 4.88 11.60 27.42
C MET A 1 3.62 12.27 26.89
N SER A 2 3.36 13.50 27.32
CA SER A 2 2.25 14.29 26.76
C SER A 2 2.45 14.41 25.26
N ASN A 3 1.42 14.06 24.49
CA ASN A 3 1.44 14.04 23.03
C ASN A 3 1.39 15.49 22.54
N THR A 4 2.51 16.21 22.61
CA THR A 4 2.63 17.57 22.09
C THR A 4 2.56 17.51 20.57
N GLY A 5 1.64 18.29 19.98
CA GLY A 5 1.53 18.42 18.53
C GLY A 5 2.78 19.05 17.91
N HIS A 6 2.94 18.87 16.60
CA HIS A 6 4.05 19.45 15.82
C HIS A 6 3.73 20.85 15.31
N SER A 7 2.45 21.25 15.34
CA SER A 7 1.97 22.55 14.86
C SER A 7 1.58 23.45 16.04
N VAL A 8 2.04 24.71 16.00
CA VAL A 8 1.63 25.76 16.93
C VAL A 8 0.33 26.40 16.46
N LYS A 9 0.08 26.43 15.14
CA LYS A 9 -1.12 27.03 14.54
C LYS A 9 -2.34 26.10 14.54
N CYS A 10 -2.12 24.80 14.36
CA CYS A 10 -3.17 23.78 14.31
C CYS A 10 -3.15 22.95 15.59
N HIS A 11 -3.96 23.38 16.56
CA HIS A 11 -4.11 22.69 17.84
C HIS A 11 -4.84 21.35 17.73
N ASP A 12 -5.69 21.19 16.71
CA ASP A 12 -6.28 19.89 16.40
C ASP A 12 -5.22 18.99 15.77
N LEU A 13 -4.82 17.96 16.51
CA LEU A 13 -3.80 16.99 16.10
C LEU A 13 -4.19 16.20 14.85
N THR A 14 -5.46 16.24 14.44
CA THR A 14 -5.95 15.61 13.22
C THR A 14 -5.87 16.53 11.98
N THR A 15 -5.30 17.72 12.15
CA THR A 15 -5.17 18.74 11.10
C THR A 15 -3.72 19.19 10.90
N ILE A 16 -3.43 19.68 9.71
CA ILE A 16 -2.13 20.23 9.29
C ILE A 16 -2.29 21.66 8.77
N TRP A 17 -1.29 22.50 9.01
CA TRP A 17 -1.27 23.87 8.53
C TRP A 17 -1.01 23.93 7.02
N ASP A 18 -1.97 24.46 6.25
CA ASP A 18 -1.75 24.79 4.85
C ASP A 18 -1.28 26.24 4.70
N LYS A 19 0.00 26.42 4.35
CA LYS A 19 0.61 27.74 4.11
C LYS A 19 -0.07 28.52 2.98
N ALA A 20 -0.58 27.84 1.95
CA ALA A 20 -1.18 28.52 0.81
C ALA A 20 -2.54 29.15 1.15
N GLN A 21 -3.35 28.43 1.91
CA GLN A 21 -4.69 28.86 2.32
C GLN A 21 -4.71 29.55 3.69
N GLN A 22 -3.59 29.54 4.41
CA GLN A 22 -3.48 30.05 5.78
C GLN A 22 -4.56 29.44 6.70
N THR A 23 -4.77 28.13 6.60
CA THR A 23 -5.82 27.42 7.34
C THR A 23 -5.41 26.00 7.71
N CYS A 24 -6.03 25.44 8.74
CA CYS A 24 -5.82 24.06 9.17
C CYS A 24 -6.73 23.13 8.35
N ILE A 25 -6.13 22.19 7.64
CA ILE A 25 -6.85 21.19 6.83
C ILE A 25 -6.73 19.79 7.45
N PRO A 26 -7.73 18.91 7.30
CA PRO A 26 -7.65 17.55 7.83
C PRO A 26 -6.49 16.74 7.21
N CYS A 27 -5.80 15.98 8.05
CA CYS A 27 -4.65 15.14 7.68
C CYS A 27 -4.96 14.09 6.62
N ALA A 28 -6.12 13.47 6.72
CA ALA A 28 -6.59 12.48 5.78
C ALA A 28 -8.09 12.68 5.54
N LYS A 29 -8.53 12.45 4.31
CA LYS A 29 -9.93 12.15 4.01
C LYS A 29 -10.09 10.65 4.30
N THR A 30 -10.97 10.28 5.21
CA THR A 30 -11.24 8.90 5.62
C THR A 30 -11.51 7.98 4.41
N PRO A 31 -11.09 6.69 4.42
CA PRO A 31 -10.57 5.91 5.55
C PRO A 31 -9.02 5.79 5.59
N ILE A 32 -8.48 5.73 6.80
CA ILE A 32 -7.04 5.50 7.06
C ILE A 32 -6.75 4.00 6.92
N LYS A 33 -5.49 3.66 6.60
CA LYS A 33 -5.05 2.25 6.53
C LYS A 33 -5.42 1.51 7.84
N PRO A 34 -6.16 0.39 7.78
CA PRO A 34 -6.45 -0.41 8.97
C PRO A 34 -5.18 -0.78 9.74
N GLY A 35 -5.29 -0.84 11.07
CA GLY A 35 -4.16 -1.10 11.95
C GLY A 35 -3.26 0.09 12.23
N HIS A 36 -3.66 1.30 11.82
CA HIS A 36 -2.88 2.51 12.02
C HIS A 36 -3.73 3.63 12.61
N GLU A 37 -3.07 4.57 13.27
CA GLU A 37 -3.61 5.88 13.66
C GLU A 37 -2.80 6.99 13.02
N ILE A 38 -3.39 8.17 12.90
CA ILE A 38 -2.62 9.35 12.49
C ILE A 38 -1.68 9.79 13.59
N THR A 39 -0.52 10.28 13.17
CA THR A 39 0.40 10.99 14.04
C THR A 39 -0.07 12.42 14.25
N PRO A 40 0.33 13.09 15.35
CA PRO A 40 -0.01 14.49 15.59
C PRO A 40 0.31 15.35 14.37
N ASN A 41 -0.65 16.16 13.92
CA ASN A 41 -0.53 17.00 12.73
C ASN A 41 0.00 16.28 11.48
N CYS A 42 -0.30 14.98 11.37
CA CYS A 42 0.20 14.08 10.32
C CYS A 42 1.74 14.11 10.14
N GLY A 43 2.45 14.37 11.23
CA GLY A 43 3.90 14.38 11.30
C GLY A 43 4.55 15.63 10.73
N PHE A 44 3.80 16.73 10.57
CA PHE A 44 4.31 17.99 10.02
C PHE A 44 4.22 19.16 10.99
N ASP A 45 5.21 20.04 10.93
CA ASP A 45 5.17 21.34 11.59
C ASP A 45 4.51 22.42 10.72
N ASP A 46 4.38 23.63 11.30
CA ASP A 46 3.84 24.81 10.61
C ASP A 46 4.67 25.24 9.40
N ASP A 47 5.92 24.79 9.33
CA ASP A 47 6.85 25.11 8.27
C ASP A 47 6.83 24.14 7.08
N GLY A 48 6.10 23.03 7.22
CA GLY A 48 6.07 21.93 6.25
C GLY A 48 7.22 20.95 6.42
N GLY A 49 8.03 21.09 7.48
CA GLY A 49 9.02 20.11 7.91
C GLY A 49 8.35 18.84 8.41
N ARG A 50 8.93 17.68 8.05
CA ARG A 50 8.42 16.36 8.46
C ARG A 50 9.20 15.85 9.67
N HIS A 51 8.50 15.61 10.78
CA HIS A 51 9.04 15.04 12.02
C HIS A 51 8.82 13.53 12.11
N GLU A 52 7.69 13.03 11.59
CA GLU A 52 7.38 11.60 11.56
C GLU A 52 6.49 11.22 10.36
N ALA A 53 6.25 9.91 10.21
CA ALA A 53 5.32 9.41 9.20
C ALA A 53 3.89 9.92 9.52
N PRO A 54 3.00 10.11 8.53
CA PRO A 54 1.63 10.62 8.77
C PRO A 54 0.74 9.70 9.59
N THR A 55 1.10 8.41 9.63
CA THR A 55 0.39 7.38 10.38
C THR A 55 1.38 6.44 11.04
N LYS A 56 1.01 5.91 12.20
CA LYS A 56 1.79 4.92 12.95
C LYS A 56 0.92 3.70 13.28
N PRO A 57 1.51 2.49 13.44
CA PRO A 57 0.75 1.30 13.76
C PRO A 57 0.08 1.42 15.14
N CYS A 58 -1.06 0.76 15.30
CA CYS A 58 -1.73 0.63 16.59
C CYS A 58 -0.83 -0.06 17.62
N LYS A 59 -0.92 0.39 18.87
CA LYS A 59 -0.19 -0.19 20.00
C LYS A 59 -0.81 -1.53 20.41
N THR A 60 -0.08 -2.31 21.19
CA THR A 60 -0.59 -3.55 21.81
C THR A 60 -1.92 -3.29 22.53
N ASN A 61 -2.89 -4.20 22.39
CA ASN A 61 -4.25 -4.07 22.93
C ASN A 61 -5.07 -2.89 22.40
N THR A 62 -4.73 -2.37 21.21
CA THR A 62 -5.55 -1.38 20.50
C THR A 62 -5.78 -1.80 19.05
N PHE A 63 -6.88 -1.34 18.46
CA PHE A 63 -7.24 -1.64 17.08
C PHE A 63 -7.77 -0.40 16.34
N ASN A 64 -7.68 -0.42 15.01
CA ASN A 64 -8.38 0.51 14.14
C ASN A 64 -8.76 -0.18 12.84
N ASN A 65 -10.06 -0.22 12.53
CA ASN A 65 -10.58 -0.78 11.29
C ASN A 65 -10.48 0.20 10.09
N GLY A 66 -9.90 1.38 10.30
CA GLY A 66 -9.75 2.44 9.30
C GLY A 66 -10.86 3.50 9.34
N SER A 67 -11.85 3.35 10.22
CA SER A 67 -12.97 4.29 10.36
C SER A 67 -12.66 5.52 11.24
N SER A 68 -11.63 5.44 12.08
CA SER A 68 -11.23 6.50 13.01
C SER A 68 -9.82 7.01 12.72
N PHE A 69 -9.53 8.23 13.18
CA PHE A 69 -8.18 8.81 13.20
C PHE A 69 -7.25 8.12 14.22
N HIS A 70 -7.81 7.58 15.30
CA HIS A 70 -7.06 7.03 16.43
C HIS A 70 -7.38 5.56 16.68
N CYS A 71 -6.39 4.82 17.17
CA CYS A 71 -6.61 3.44 17.59
C CYS A 71 -7.43 3.43 18.88
N THR A 72 -8.39 2.52 18.93
CA THR A 72 -9.31 2.33 20.07
C THR A 72 -8.84 1.14 20.90
N LEU A 73 -9.07 1.17 22.20
CA LEU A 73 -8.74 0.06 23.08
C LEU A 73 -9.61 -1.16 22.74
N CYS A 74 -9.00 -2.35 22.75
CA CYS A 74 -9.75 -3.59 22.53
C CYS A 74 -10.78 -3.81 23.65
N SER A 75 -11.98 -4.24 23.26
CA SER A 75 -13.02 -4.67 24.18
C SER A 75 -12.60 -5.93 24.94
N LEU A 76 -12.97 -6.01 26.22
CA LEU A 76 -12.76 -7.19 27.06
C LEU A 76 -14.05 -8.01 27.13
N CYS A 77 -13.94 -9.30 26.86
CA CYS A 77 -15.08 -10.20 26.94
C CYS A 77 -15.25 -10.74 28.37
N PRO A 78 -16.46 -10.68 28.95
CA PRO A 78 -16.70 -11.12 30.32
C PRO A 78 -16.70 -12.65 30.49
N PHE A 79 -16.96 -13.42 29.43
CA PHE A 79 -17.06 -14.88 29.50
C PHE A 79 -16.12 -15.56 28.52
N GLN A 80 -16.46 -15.52 27.23
CA GLN A 80 -15.74 -16.23 26.18
C GLN A 80 -15.38 -15.27 25.05
N THR A 81 -14.14 -15.37 24.59
CA THR A 81 -13.66 -14.68 23.39
C THR A 81 -13.77 -15.64 22.21
N GLU A 82 -14.58 -15.30 21.21
CA GLU A 82 -14.67 -16.06 19.97
C GLU A 82 -13.52 -15.71 19.02
N ARG A 83 -13.24 -14.41 18.89
CA ARG A 83 -12.10 -13.93 18.09
C ARG A 83 -11.28 -12.93 18.90
N PRO A 84 -9.98 -13.16 19.05
CA PRO A 84 -9.12 -12.23 19.76
C PRO A 84 -8.98 -10.92 19.00
N CYS A 85 -8.79 -9.83 19.74
CA CYS A 85 -8.45 -8.53 19.15
C CYS A 85 -7.16 -8.62 18.32
N ASN A 86 -7.11 -7.86 17.23
CA ASN A 86 -5.89 -7.61 16.49
C ASN A 86 -5.78 -6.12 16.14
N THR A 87 -4.70 -5.70 15.49
CA THR A 87 -4.50 -4.27 15.18
C THR A 87 -5.60 -3.70 14.28
N THR A 88 -6.30 -4.53 13.50
CA THR A 88 -7.31 -4.09 12.53
C THR A 88 -8.76 -4.28 12.97
N ALA A 89 -9.02 -5.06 14.03
CA ALA A 89 -10.36 -5.44 14.44
C ALA A 89 -10.43 -5.69 15.95
N ASP A 90 -11.58 -5.32 16.53
CA ASP A 90 -11.86 -5.53 17.96
C ASP A 90 -12.03 -7.01 18.31
N THR A 91 -11.99 -7.30 19.61
CA THR A 91 -12.39 -8.59 20.19
C THR A 91 -13.85 -8.89 19.86
N VAL A 92 -14.13 -10.11 19.41
CA VAL A 92 -15.50 -10.62 19.26
C VAL A 92 -15.83 -11.51 20.44
N CYS A 93 -16.81 -11.09 21.23
CA CYS A 93 -17.27 -11.83 22.40
C CYS A 93 -18.33 -12.85 22.03
N GLY A 94 -18.19 -14.06 22.60
CA GLY A 94 -19.16 -15.12 22.43
C GLY A 94 -20.45 -14.86 23.18
N LYS A 95 -21.53 -15.46 22.68
CA LYS A 95 -22.81 -15.46 23.39
C LYS A 95 -22.69 -16.33 24.64
N VAL A 96 -23.32 -15.90 25.72
CA VAL A 96 -23.36 -16.64 26.99
C VAL A 96 -23.90 -18.06 26.74
N PRO A 97 -23.28 -19.13 27.26
CA PRO A 97 -23.87 -20.46 27.22
C PRO A 97 -25.21 -20.44 27.97
N VAL A 98 -26.30 -20.70 27.26
CA VAL A 98 -27.62 -20.93 27.87
C VAL A 98 -27.64 -22.37 28.40
N THR A 99 -26.99 -22.60 29.53
CA THR A 99 -27.14 -23.81 30.34
C THR A 99 -26.91 -23.34 31.78
N GLN A 100 -27.91 -23.16 32.65
CA GLN A 100 -29.11 -23.93 32.88
C GLN A 100 -30.29 -22.99 33.22
N ARG A 101 -31.47 -23.23 32.64
CA ARG A 101 -32.72 -22.92 33.35
C ARG A 101 -32.91 -24.01 34.40
N ILE A 102 -32.81 -23.66 35.68
CA ILE A 102 -33.42 -24.39 36.79
C ILE A 102 -34.18 -23.34 37.63
N PRO A 103 -35.39 -23.67 38.14
CA PRO A 103 -36.44 -22.69 38.39
C PRO A 103 -36.26 -21.85 39.66
N THR A 104 -36.94 -20.72 39.62
CA THR A 104 -37.32 -19.75 40.67
C THR A 104 -36.96 -20.10 42.11
N THR A 105 -36.21 -19.20 42.76
CA THR A 105 -36.44 -18.88 44.17
C THR A 105 -36.47 -17.36 44.32
N ASP A 106 -37.66 -16.83 44.63
CA ASP A 106 -37.89 -15.43 44.98
C ASP A 106 -37.02 -15.06 46.19
N PHE A 107 -36.15 -14.06 46.00
CA PHE A 107 -35.71 -13.18 47.07
C PHE A 107 -35.74 -11.74 46.56
N PRO A 108 -36.48 -10.83 47.20
CA PRO A 108 -36.62 -9.47 46.74
C PRO A 108 -35.33 -8.70 47.07
N VAL A 109 -34.63 -8.22 46.04
CA VAL A 109 -33.55 -7.25 46.22
C VAL A 109 -34.11 -5.87 45.89
N THR A 110 -34.26 -5.10 46.96
CA THR A 110 -34.68 -3.70 47.05
C THR A 110 -33.94 -2.81 46.03
N THR A 111 -34.64 -2.38 44.98
CA THR A 111 -34.22 -1.22 44.18
C THR A 111 -34.62 0.05 44.91
N LEU A 112 -33.64 0.79 45.44
CA LEU A 112 -33.82 2.18 45.84
C LEU A 112 -34.12 3.00 44.58
N ALA A 113 -35.38 3.42 44.46
CA ALA A 113 -35.83 4.40 43.49
C ALA A 113 -35.23 5.78 43.83
N TYR A 114 -34.40 6.32 42.94
CA TYR A 114 -34.07 7.75 42.94
C TYR A 114 -35.14 8.47 42.12
N GLN A 115 -36.01 9.21 42.82
CA GLN A 115 -37.00 10.12 42.24
C GLN A 115 -36.31 11.39 41.73
N GLY A 116 -36.41 11.65 40.42
CA GLY A 116 -36.21 12.98 39.83
C GLY A 116 -37.56 13.53 39.32
N PRO A 117 -37.85 14.84 39.43
CA PRO A 117 -39.24 15.34 39.39
C PRO A 117 -39.81 15.47 37.97
N ASN A 118 -41.11 15.17 37.89
CA ASN A 118 -42.03 15.46 36.79
C ASN A 118 -42.10 16.98 36.50
N LEU A 119 -41.89 17.38 35.25
CA LEU A 119 -42.44 18.64 34.72
C LEU A 119 -43.05 18.42 33.33
N THR A 120 -44.31 18.82 33.27
CA THR A 120 -45.34 18.91 32.23
C THR A 120 -44.87 19.24 30.80
N PRO A 121 -45.49 18.66 29.74
CA PRO A 121 -45.26 19.10 28.36
C PRO A 121 -46.11 20.35 28.05
N THR A 122 -45.46 21.49 27.82
CA THR A 122 -46.09 22.71 27.27
C THR A 122 -45.65 22.86 25.81
N SER A 123 -46.63 22.89 24.91
CA SER A 123 -46.49 23.20 23.49
C SER A 123 -45.93 24.61 23.25
N PRO A 124 -45.08 24.82 22.23
CA PRO A 124 -44.91 26.13 21.60
C PRO A 124 -45.65 26.21 20.25
N PRO A 125 -46.19 27.39 19.88
CA PRO A 125 -46.95 27.59 18.66
C PRO A 125 -46.04 27.81 17.43
N SER A 126 -46.63 27.47 16.29
CA SER A 126 -46.27 27.82 14.92
C SER A 126 -45.73 29.24 14.74
N ARG A 127 -44.61 29.39 14.01
CA ARG A 127 -44.34 30.58 13.21
C ARG A 127 -43.61 30.24 11.91
N SER A 128 -44.35 30.47 10.83
CA SER A 128 -43.93 30.52 9.44
C SER A 128 -42.90 31.61 9.19
N HIS A 129 -41.77 31.26 8.57
CA HIS A 129 -40.93 32.21 7.85
C HIS A 129 -40.63 31.67 6.44
N ASN A 130 -41.51 32.07 5.52
CA ASN A 130 -41.24 32.54 4.17
C ASN A 130 -39.98 32.01 3.46
N VAL A 131 -40.24 31.10 2.51
CA VAL A 131 -39.38 30.84 1.36
C VAL A 131 -39.37 32.10 0.48
N SER A 132 -38.38 32.97 0.68
CA SER A 132 -38.04 33.99 -0.32
C SER A 132 -36.98 33.43 -1.25
N ARG A 133 -37.48 32.94 -2.39
CA ARG A 133 -36.76 32.54 -3.59
C ARG A 133 -35.79 33.66 -4.01
N ALA A 134 -34.50 33.48 -3.72
CA ALA A 134 -33.43 34.35 -4.20
C ALA A 134 -33.26 34.18 -5.72
N ALA A 135 -34.03 34.95 -6.50
CA ALA A 135 -33.98 34.97 -7.97
C ALA A 135 -32.62 35.43 -8.55
N TRP A 136 -31.66 35.83 -7.70
CA TRP A 136 -30.29 36.18 -8.06
C TRP A 136 -29.32 34.99 -8.07
N ALA A 137 -29.73 33.82 -7.55
CA ALA A 137 -28.86 32.64 -7.49
C ALA A 137 -28.65 31.99 -8.87
N VAL A 138 -29.61 32.12 -9.79
CA VAL A 138 -29.55 31.48 -11.11
C VAL A 138 -28.50 32.13 -12.02
N PRO A 139 -28.44 33.48 -12.17
CA PRO A 139 -27.38 34.12 -12.96
C PRO A 139 -25.98 33.87 -12.40
N LEU A 140 -25.83 33.84 -11.07
CA LEU A 140 -24.54 33.57 -10.41
C LEU A 140 -24.08 32.12 -10.62
N ALA A 141 -24.99 31.14 -10.54
CA ALA A 141 -24.66 29.75 -10.82
C ALA A 141 -24.23 29.53 -12.29
N ILE A 142 -24.86 30.25 -13.23
CA ILE A 142 -24.48 30.20 -14.65
C ILE A 142 -23.09 30.82 -14.86
N LEU A 143 -22.80 31.98 -14.26
CA LEU A 143 -21.48 32.61 -14.33
C LEU A 143 -20.39 31.72 -13.73
N ILE A 144 -20.64 31.11 -12.57
CA ILE A 144 -19.71 30.17 -11.93
C ILE A 144 -19.47 28.95 -12.82
N SER A 145 -20.52 28.41 -13.46
CA SER A 145 -20.40 27.27 -14.38
C SER A 145 -19.54 27.61 -15.59
N ILE A 146 -19.70 28.80 -16.19
CA ILE A 146 -18.87 29.26 -17.32
C ILE A 146 -17.41 29.42 -16.90
N VAL A 147 -17.16 29.99 -15.72
CA VAL A 147 -15.80 30.16 -15.18
C VAL A 147 -15.14 28.80 -14.91
N LEU A 148 -15.88 27.82 -14.36
CA LEU A 148 -15.37 26.47 -14.14
C LEU A 148 -15.03 25.75 -15.45
N VAL A 149 -15.86 25.91 -16.50
CA VAL A 149 -15.57 25.35 -17.83
C VAL A 149 -14.32 26.02 -18.43
N ALA A 150 -14.19 27.35 -18.34
CA ALA A 150 -13.01 28.06 -18.83
C ALA A 150 -11.73 27.68 -18.08
N LEU A 151 -11.80 27.55 -16.74
CA LEU A 151 -10.69 27.09 -15.91
C LEU A 151 -10.32 25.64 -16.20
N SER A 152 -11.31 24.77 -16.42
CA SER A 152 -11.05 23.39 -16.83
C SER A 152 -10.35 23.36 -18.20
N ALA A 153 -10.85 24.09 -19.20
CA ALA A 153 -10.24 24.19 -20.52
C ALA A 153 -8.82 24.79 -20.47
N TYR A 154 -8.59 25.77 -19.58
CA TYR A 154 -7.27 26.36 -19.35
C TYR A 154 -6.30 25.36 -18.70
N VAL A 155 -6.73 24.62 -17.68
CA VAL A 155 -5.94 23.56 -17.03
C VAL A 155 -5.67 22.41 -18.00
N PHE A 156 -6.65 22.00 -18.80
CA PHE A 156 -6.46 21.01 -19.86
C PHE A 156 -5.52 21.51 -20.96
N GLY A 157 -5.60 22.79 -21.35
CA GLY A 157 -4.67 23.42 -22.30
C GLY A 157 -3.23 23.53 -21.78
N LEU A 158 -3.06 23.86 -20.49
CA LEU A 158 -1.76 23.90 -19.82
C LEU A 158 -1.18 22.50 -19.61
N LYS A 159 -2.00 21.50 -19.27
CA LYS A 159 -1.59 20.09 -19.24
C LYS A 159 -1.19 19.59 -20.62
N ARG A 160 -1.86 20.02 -21.69
CA ARG A 160 -1.48 19.68 -23.08
C ARG A 160 -0.15 20.31 -23.51
N LYS A 161 0.20 21.50 -22.98
CA LYS A 161 1.51 22.13 -23.19
C LYS A 161 2.62 21.50 -22.34
N ARG A 162 2.36 21.13 -21.08
CA ARG A 162 3.32 20.41 -20.22
C ARG A 162 3.54 18.96 -20.63
N ALA A 163 2.51 18.27 -21.14
CA ALA A 163 2.62 16.94 -21.72
C ALA A 163 3.48 16.93 -22.99
N LYS A 164 3.50 18.01 -23.78
CA LYS A 164 4.40 18.13 -24.94
C LYS A 164 5.86 18.44 -24.57
N ALA A 165 6.13 19.02 -23.40
CA ALA A 165 7.48 19.39 -22.97
C ALA A 165 8.19 18.31 -22.14
N PHE A 166 7.45 17.39 -21.49
CA PHE A 166 8.03 16.25 -20.77
C PHE A 166 8.20 14.99 -21.64
N CYS A 167 7.67 15.01 -22.87
CA CYS A 167 7.86 13.95 -23.86
C CYS A 167 9.03 14.27 -24.80
N ARG A 168 10.24 14.38 -24.26
CA ARG A 168 11.48 14.13 -25.01
C ARG A 168 12.48 13.35 -24.16
N GLN A 169 12.09 12.13 -23.81
CA GLN A 169 12.91 10.95 -24.06
C GLN A 169 11.96 9.75 -24.14
N PRO A 170 12.04 8.91 -25.19
CA PRO A 170 10.97 7.98 -25.53
C PRO A 170 10.91 6.86 -24.49
N SER A 171 9.79 6.78 -23.78
CA SER A 171 9.33 5.49 -23.29
C SER A 171 9.16 4.61 -24.52
N TYR A 172 10.01 3.59 -24.63
CA TYR A 172 9.69 2.44 -25.45
C TYR A 172 8.32 1.93 -24.97
N ILE A 173 7.28 2.29 -25.72
CA ILE A 173 6.04 1.53 -25.74
C ILE A 173 6.48 0.21 -26.33
N ASN A 174 6.65 -0.80 -25.48
CA ASN A 174 6.38 -2.14 -25.97
C ASN A 174 4.89 -2.31 -25.79
N ASP A 175 4.20 -2.51 -26.91
CA ASP A 175 2.87 -3.07 -26.91
C ASP A 175 2.85 -4.30 -25.98
N GLY A 176 1.75 -4.44 -25.26
CA GLY A 176 1.49 -5.65 -24.49
C GLY A 176 1.73 -6.87 -25.36
N PHE A 177 2.54 -7.81 -24.85
CA PHE A 177 2.76 -9.17 -25.36
C PHE A 177 2.39 -9.39 -26.83
N ALA A 178 3.32 -9.06 -27.73
CA ALA A 178 3.36 -9.75 -29.01
C ALA A 178 3.78 -11.22 -28.76
N PRO A 179 3.10 -12.22 -29.33
CA PRO A 179 3.60 -13.59 -29.34
C PRO A 179 4.95 -13.58 -30.06
N LEU A 180 6.00 -14.10 -29.41
CA LEU A 180 7.31 -14.25 -30.03
C LEU A 180 7.28 -15.42 -31.03
N THR A 181 6.60 -15.23 -32.16
CA THR A 181 6.85 -16.00 -33.37
C THR A 181 7.95 -15.31 -34.16
N GLY A 182 9.15 -15.91 -34.15
CA GLY A 182 10.12 -15.83 -35.23
C GLY A 182 10.88 -14.51 -35.41
N SER A 183 12.04 -14.40 -34.78
CA SER A 183 13.21 -13.86 -35.47
C SER A 183 14.45 -14.54 -34.93
N SER A 184 14.88 -15.56 -35.67
CA SER A 184 16.20 -16.18 -35.63
C SER A 184 17.28 -15.11 -35.46
N ASN A 185 17.96 -15.14 -34.31
CA ASN A 185 19.35 -14.74 -34.08
C ASN A 185 19.75 -15.27 -32.68
N GLY A 186 19.50 -16.58 -32.47
CA GLY A 186 19.80 -17.31 -31.24
C GLY A 186 21.08 -18.12 -31.36
N SER A 187 22.19 -17.46 -31.71
CA SER A 187 23.46 -18.16 -31.96
C SER A 187 24.52 -17.97 -30.86
N ASP A 188 24.27 -17.15 -29.85
CA ASP A 188 25.33 -16.77 -28.90
C ASP A 188 25.07 -17.19 -27.45
N VAL A 189 23.81 -17.42 -27.06
CA VAL A 189 23.49 -17.86 -25.68
C VAL A 189 23.50 -19.39 -25.62
N GLU A 190 23.03 -20.00 -26.70
CA GLU A 190 23.01 -21.42 -26.99
C GLU A 190 24.43 -22.02 -27.11
N ASP A 191 25.44 -21.21 -27.44
CA ASP A 191 26.86 -21.65 -27.51
C ASP A 191 27.52 -21.79 -26.12
N ILE A 192 26.96 -21.18 -25.07
CA ILE A 192 27.51 -21.20 -23.70
C ILE A 192 26.66 -22.08 -22.77
N LEU A 193 25.37 -22.24 -23.05
CA LEU A 193 24.42 -22.98 -22.23
C LEU A 193 23.80 -24.13 -23.02
N CYS A 194 23.81 -25.35 -22.47
CA CYS A 194 23.14 -26.50 -23.08
C CYS A 194 21.64 -26.22 -23.27
N ALA A 195 21.07 -26.69 -24.39
CA ALA A 195 19.64 -26.52 -24.71
C ALA A 195 18.71 -27.01 -23.58
N ASP A 196 19.10 -28.10 -22.91
CA ASP A 196 18.37 -28.65 -21.76
C ASP A 196 18.29 -27.64 -20.60
N ILE A 197 19.39 -26.95 -20.27
CA ILE A 197 19.44 -25.92 -19.23
C ILE A 197 18.55 -24.73 -19.63
N LEU A 198 18.65 -24.26 -20.88
CA LEU A 198 17.87 -23.12 -21.38
C LEU A 198 16.36 -23.37 -21.36
N SER A 199 15.96 -24.62 -21.59
CA SER A 199 14.55 -25.04 -21.57
C SER A 199 14.02 -25.32 -20.16
N ALA A 200 14.89 -25.49 -19.16
CA ALA A 200 14.50 -25.78 -17.79
C ALA A 200 13.66 -24.63 -17.20
N PRO A 201 12.68 -24.93 -16.32
CA PRO A 201 11.89 -23.89 -15.66
C PRO A 201 12.78 -23.02 -14.79
N LEU A 202 12.44 -21.74 -14.66
CA LEU A 202 13.22 -20.81 -13.85
C LEU A 202 13.33 -21.25 -12.37
N GLN A 203 12.38 -22.05 -11.89
CA GLN A 203 12.42 -22.67 -10.56
C GLN A 203 13.71 -23.49 -10.33
N THR A 204 14.29 -24.10 -11.37
CA THR A 204 15.56 -24.85 -11.26
C THR A 204 16.71 -23.98 -10.74
N VAL A 205 16.72 -22.67 -11.03
CA VAL A 205 17.72 -21.74 -10.48
C VAL A 205 17.50 -21.50 -8.98
N LEU A 206 16.24 -21.41 -8.55
CA LEU A 206 15.88 -21.22 -7.14
C LEU A 206 16.20 -22.46 -6.30
N ASP A 207 16.08 -23.65 -6.89
CA ASP A 207 16.33 -24.93 -6.23
C ASP A 207 17.82 -25.27 -6.16
N ASN A 208 18.65 -24.71 -7.05
CA ASN A 208 20.10 -24.88 -7.05
C ASN A 208 20.79 -23.79 -6.23
N LEU A 209 20.99 -24.06 -4.92
CA LEU A 209 21.51 -23.08 -3.97
C LEU A 209 22.90 -22.54 -4.35
N ASP A 210 23.79 -23.38 -4.87
CA ASP A 210 25.15 -22.98 -5.26
C ASP A 210 25.13 -21.93 -6.37
N VAL A 211 24.36 -22.17 -7.43
CA VAL A 211 24.20 -21.21 -8.54
C VAL A 211 23.47 -19.96 -8.08
N LEU A 212 22.44 -20.09 -7.24
CA LEU A 212 21.70 -18.94 -6.71
C LEU A 212 22.61 -18.03 -5.88
N GLU A 213 23.44 -18.58 -5.00
CA GLU A 213 24.38 -17.81 -4.18
C GLU A 213 25.43 -17.10 -5.05
N GLU A 214 25.99 -17.78 -6.04
CA GLU A 214 26.92 -17.16 -6.98
C GLU A 214 26.28 -16.00 -7.76
N LEU A 215 25.04 -16.17 -8.22
CA LEU A 215 24.30 -15.10 -8.88
C LEU A 215 24.02 -13.93 -7.92
N VAL A 216 23.75 -14.19 -6.63
CA VAL A 216 23.59 -13.12 -5.62
C VAL A 216 24.89 -12.33 -5.49
N ILE A 217 26.04 -12.99 -5.36
CA ILE A 217 27.35 -12.33 -5.26
C ILE A 217 27.61 -11.46 -6.50
N LEU A 218 27.27 -11.97 -7.68
CA LEU A 218 27.47 -11.28 -8.94
C LEU A 218 26.50 -10.10 -9.12
N LEU A 219 25.20 -10.31 -8.91
CA LEU A 219 24.14 -9.36 -9.26
C LEU A 219 23.79 -8.38 -8.14
N ASP A 220 24.14 -8.68 -6.89
CA ASP A 220 23.92 -7.81 -5.73
C ASP A 220 25.23 -7.38 -5.03
N PRO A 221 26.24 -6.84 -5.76
CA PRO A 221 27.46 -6.34 -5.14
C PRO A 221 27.19 -5.02 -4.39
N GLU A 222 28.04 -4.70 -3.42
CA GLU A 222 27.98 -3.42 -2.71
C GLU A 222 28.29 -2.22 -3.61
N SER A 223 29.12 -2.42 -4.65
CA SER A 223 29.45 -1.38 -5.62
C SER A 223 28.38 -1.23 -6.70
N HIS A 224 27.99 0.02 -7.01
CA HIS A 224 26.92 0.34 -7.97
C HIS A 224 27.41 0.55 -9.41
N VAL A 225 28.63 0.08 -9.75
CA VAL A 225 29.26 0.34 -11.04
C VAL A 225 28.65 -0.50 -12.17
N ARG A 226 28.10 -1.68 -11.84
CA ARG A 226 27.51 -2.63 -12.81
C ARG A 226 26.02 -2.79 -12.60
N LYS A 227 25.29 -3.17 -13.66
CA LYS A 227 23.85 -3.45 -13.60
C LYS A 227 23.59 -4.60 -12.61
N SER A 228 22.78 -4.30 -11.60
CA SER A 228 22.44 -5.19 -10.48
C SER A 228 21.04 -5.81 -10.63
N THR A 229 20.62 -6.61 -9.64
CA THR A 229 19.26 -7.15 -9.55
C THR A 229 18.18 -6.05 -9.67
N LYS A 230 18.43 -4.79 -9.25
CA LYS A 230 17.50 -3.66 -9.48
C LYS A 230 17.11 -3.53 -10.95
N HIS A 231 18.08 -3.66 -11.84
CA HIS A 231 17.88 -3.50 -13.27
C HIS A 231 17.17 -4.73 -13.84
N LEU A 232 17.54 -5.93 -13.38
CA LEU A 232 16.84 -7.17 -13.73
C LEU A 232 15.36 -7.09 -13.35
N ALA A 233 15.06 -6.66 -12.13
CA ALA A 233 13.69 -6.48 -11.65
C ALA A 233 12.90 -5.47 -12.50
N SER A 234 13.56 -4.38 -12.92
CA SER A 234 12.95 -3.42 -13.85
C SER A 234 12.64 -4.07 -15.21
N HIS A 235 13.53 -4.91 -15.74
CA HIS A 235 13.27 -5.66 -16.98
C HIS A 235 12.15 -6.69 -16.84
N CYS A 236 11.95 -7.23 -15.64
CA CYS A 236 10.80 -8.11 -15.31
C CYS A 236 9.50 -7.33 -15.03
N ALA A 237 9.49 -6.01 -15.24
CA ALA A 237 8.36 -5.11 -15.00
C ALA A 237 7.86 -5.11 -13.55
N PHE A 238 8.78 -5.18 -12.57
CA PHE A 238 8.45 -4.86 -11.18
C PHE A 238 8.42 -3.34 -10.97
N PRO A 239 7.48 -2.80 -10.18
CA PRO A 239 7.40 -1.37 -9.93
C PRO A 239 8.58 -0.91 -9.07
N SER A 240 9.05 0.32 -9.30
CA SER A 240 10.20 0.91 -8.59
C SER A 240 10.04 0.91 -7.07
N THR A 241 8.82 1.11 -6.56
CA THR A 241 8.50 1.05 -5.13
C THR A 241 8.75 -0.34 -4.54
N TRP A 242 8.40 -1.40 -5.26
CA TRP A 242 8.65 -2.77 -4.84
C TRP A 242 10.15 -3.09 -4.89
N ILE A 243 10.85 -2.66 -5.94
CA ILE A 243 12.30 -2.86 -6.05
C ILE A 243 13.04 -2.20 -4.88
N THR A 244 12.69 -0.95 -4.54
CA THR A 244 13.27 -0.25 -3.38
C THR A 244 13.00 -0.96 -2.06
N TYR A 245 11.76 -1.44 -1.86
CA TYR A 245 11.40 -2.20 -0.66
C TYR A 245 12.19 -3.51 -0.55
N THR A 246 12.30 -4.27 -1.64
CA THR A 246 13.07 -5.51 -1.68
C THR A 246 14.53 -5.28 -1.28
N TYR A 247 15.15 -4.20 -1.76
CA TYR A 247 16.51 -3.83 -1.36
C TYR A 247 16.63 -3.28 0.06
N SER A 248 15.56 -2.71 0.63
CA SER A 248 15.55 -2.28 2.04
C SER A 248 15.64 -3.46 3.02
N MET A 249 15.31 -4.68 2.55
CA MET A 249 15.37 -5.91 3.34
C MET A 249 16.62 -6.75 3.03
N LYS A 250 17.56 -6.24 2.22
CA LYS A 250 18.69 -7.01 1.68
C LYS A 250 19.55 -7.70 2.76
N ASP A 251 19.60 -7.10 3.96
CA ASP A 251 20.40 -7.60 5.08
C ASP A 251 19.83 -8.90 5.70
N SER A 252 18.56 -9.22 5.39
CA SER A 252 17.87 -10.41 5.88
C SER A 252 17.30 -11.30 4.78
N LYS A 253 17.08 -10.76 3.58
CA LYS A 253 16.48 -11.46 2.43
C LYS A 253 17.18 -11.06 1.15
N SER A 254 17.62 -12.03 0.36
CA SER A 254 18.25 -11.78 -0.94
C SER A 254 17.28 -11.08 -1.91
N PRO A 255 17.64 -9.89 -2.45
CA PRO A 255 16.85 -9.22 -3.47
C PRO A 255 16.69 -10.05 -4.74
N LEU A 256 17.77 -10.70 -5.21
CA LEU A 256 17.72 -11.58 -6.39
C LEU A 256 16.72 -12.72 -6.20
N LYS A 257 16.77 -13.38 -5.04
CA LYS A 257 15.85 -14.48 -4.74
C LYS A 257 14.40 -14.02 -4.81
N ALA A 258 14.08 -12.89 -4.17
CA ALA A 258 12.73 -12.33 -4.18
C ALA A 258 12.25 -11.96 -5.60
N VAL A 259 13.16 -11.47 -6.47
CA VAL A 259 12.83 -11.18 -7.87
C VAL A 259 12.54 -12.47 -8.63
N LEU A 260 13.39 -13.49 -8.50
CA LEU A 260 13.20 -14.77 -9.18
C LEU A 260 11.92 -15.48 -8.71
N GLU A 261 11.66 -15.53 -7.40
CA GLU A 261 10.41 -16.04 -6.83
C GLU A 261 9.18 -15.26 -7.36
N GLY A 262 9.30 -13.93 -7.46
CA GLY A 262 8.23 -13.10 -8.01
C GLY A 262 7.97 -13.36 -9.49
N VAL A 263 9.02 -13.62 -10.27
CA VAL A 263 8.92 -13.94 -11.70
C VAL A 263 8.29 -15.30 -11.90
N THR A 264 8.69 -16.33 -11.16
CA THR A 264 8.10 -17.67 -11.26
C THR A 264 6.61 -17.66 -10.88
N CYS A 265 6.22 -16.84 -9.89
CA CYS A 265 4.81 -16.62 -9.55
C CYS A 265 4.02 -15.92 -10.67
N LYS A 266 4.61 -14.91 -11.31
CA LYS A 266 3.94 -14.09 -12.33
C LYS A 266 3.88 -14.77 -13.70
N ASN A 267 4.92 -15.52 -14.05
CA ASN A 267 5.07 -16.19 -15.33
C ASN A 267 5.63 -17.61 -15.11
N PRO A 268 4.75 -18.61 -14.91
CA PRO A 268 5.18 -19.99 -14.66
C PRO A 268 5.90 -20.64 -15.85
N ASP A 269 5.63 -20.15 -17.07
CA ASP A 269 6.24 -20.66 -18.31
C ASP A 269 7.65 -20.12 -18.58
N TRP A 270 8.16 -19.23 -17.72
CA TRP A 270 9.49 -18.66 -17.91
C TRP A 270 10.57 -19.70 -17.59
N THR A 271 11.51 -19.81 -18.53
CA THR A 271 12.63 -20.73 -18.47
C THR A 271 13.94 -20.02 -18.10
N VAL A 272 14.99 -20.79 -17.81
CA VAL A 272 16.35 -20.25 -17.61
C VAL A 272 16.82 -19.48 -18.84
N GLY A 273 16.43 -19.88 -20.05
CA GLY A 273 16.76 -19.14 -21.28
C GLY A 273 16.18 -17.72 -21.32
N HIS A 274 14.99 -17.52 -20.76
CA HIS A 274 14.41 -16.17 -20.63
C HIS A 274 15.26 -15.31 -19.68
N LEU A 275 15.69 -15.86 -18.53
CA LEU A 275 16.59 -15.18 -17.62
C LEU A 275 17.94 -14.86 -18.28
N ALA A 276 18.54 -15.82 -18.98
CA ALA A 276 19.82 -15.65 -19.68
C ALA A 276 19.75 -14.50 -20.70
N LYS A 277 18.63 -14.38 -21.43
CA LYS A 277 18.38 -13.28 -22.36
C LYS A 277 18.34 -11.92 -21.65
N LEU A 278 17.69 -11.83 -20.49
CA LEU A 278 17.66 -10.59 -19.70
C LEU A 278 19.05 -10.22 -19.15
N LEU A 279 19.80 -11.21 -18.67
CA LEU A 279 21.18 -11.00 -18.22
C LEU A 279 22.09 -10.54 -19.36
N LYS A 280 21.88 -11.07 -20.57
CA LYS A 280 22.60 -10.63 -21.79
C LYS A 280 22.26 -9.18 -22.15
N GLN A 281 20.99 -8.78 -22.07
CA GLN A 281 20.58 -7.38 -22.27
C GLN A 281 21.21 -6.43 -21.23
N MET A 282 21.47 -6.95 -20.03
CA MET A 282 22.20 -6.23 -18.99
C MET A 282 23.72 -6.31 -19.14
N GLU A 283 24.24 -7.00 -20.15
CA GLU A 283 25.68 -7.25 -20.37
C GLU A 283 26.35 -7.95 -19.18
N ARG A 284 25.59 -8.76 -18.45
CA ARG A 284 26.06 -9.56 -17.30
C ARG A 284 26.49 -10.96 -17.74
N ASN A 285 27.52 -11.01 -18.59
CA ASN A 285 28.07 -12.27 -19.12
C ASN A 285 28.64 -13.17 -18.02
N ASP A 286 29.15 -12.57 -16.94
CA ASP A 286 29.58 -13.28 -15.72
C ASP A 286 28.45 -14.06 -15.06
N ALA A 287 27.27 -13.47 -14.94
CA ALA A 287 26.08 -14.14 -14.41
C ALA A 287 25.54 -15.22 -15.36
N ILE A 288 25.66 -15.04 -16.68
CA ILE A 288 25.31 -16.08 -17.66
C ILE A 288 26.22 -17.30 -17.50
N ALA A 289 27.52 -17.08 -17.28
CA ALA A 289 28.46 -18.17 -17.02
C ALA A 289 28.13 -18.95 -15.73
N ALA A 290 27.60 -18.28 -14.70
CA ALA A 290 27.13 -18.95 -13.49
C ALA A 290 25.92 -19.86 -13.76
N LEU A 291 25.00 -19.46 -14.66
CA LEU A 291 23.88 -20.31 -15.08
C LEU A 291 24.32 -21.61 -15.77
N ALA A 292 25.49 -21.61 -16.41
CA ALA A 292 26.04 -22.81 -17.07
C ALA A 292 26.39 -23.93 -16.09
N LYS A 293 26.53 -23.61 -14.79
CA LYS A 293 26.83 -24.57 -13.73
C LYS A 293 25.58 -25.31 -13.23
N LEU A 294 24.39 -24.97 -13.74
CA LEU A 294 23.17 -25.71 -13.43
C LEU A 294 23.32 -27.15 -13.91
N LYS A 295 23.38 -28.07 -12.96
CA LYS A 295 23.26 -29.49 -13.25
C LYS A 295 21.78 -29.78 -13.51
N THR A 296 21.43 -30.12 -14.74
CA THR A 296 20.15 -30.78 -14.98
C THR A 296 20.24 -32.13 -14.28
N ASN A 297 19.50 -32.31 -13.17
CA ASN A 297 19.29 -33.62 -12.57
C ASN A 297 18.53 -34.45 -13.61
N LYS A 298 19.27 -35.10 -14.50
CA LYS A 298 18.74 -36.21 -15.26
C LYS A 298 18.41 -37.25 -14.20
N THR A 299 17.13 -37.35 -13.85
CA THR A 299 16.60 -38.53 -13.18
C THR A 299 16.99 -39.71 -14.06
N GLU A 300 18.09 -40.38 -13.67
CA GLU A 300 18.36 -41.74 -14.08
C GLU A 300 17.18 -42.56 -13.56
N VAL A 301 16.27 -42.87 -14.49
CA VAL A 301 15.31 -43.95 -14.35
C VAL A 301 15.92 -45.18 -15.01
#